data_AF-A0A6V7KA70-F1
#
_entry.id   AF-A0A6V7KA70-F1
#
_cell.length_a   1.000
_cell.length_b   1.000
_cell.length_c   1.000
_cell.angle_alpha   90.00
_cell.angle_beta   90.00
_cell.angle_gamma   90.00
#
_symmetry.space_group_name_H-M   'P 1'
#
loop_
_entity.id
_entity.type
_entity.pdbx_description
1 polymer ?
#
loop_
_entity_poly.entity_id
_entity_poly.type
_entity_poly.pdbx_seq_one_letter_code
_entity_poly.pdbx_strand_id
1 'polypeptide(L)'
;SLYLRNGGVPQEGSLQQHLEIFKSHIDEQINPDFNGIGIIDFESWRPVFRQNWASLAPYRDLSIEIEQQNHPDWDKKTVQAEAVRRFEEAGRAFVEETIRKARELRPKASWGYYAYPYCFNLTPKQSDWRCDEAVKTDND
;
A
#
# COMPACT_ATOMS: atom_id res chain seq x y z
N SER A 1 -13.57 3.02 -19.67
CA SER A 1 -12.92 3.98 -18.76
C SER A 1 -12.42 3.20 -17.56
N LEU A 2 -11.13 3.32 -17.19
CA LEU A 2 -10.64 2.77 -15.92
C LEU A 2 -11.30 3.53 -14.78
N TYR A 3 -11.92 2.82 -13.85
CA TYR A 3 -12.47 3.44 -12.64
C TYR A 3 -11.35 3.58 -11.60
N LEU A 4 -10.99 4.82 -11.28
CA LEU A 4 -9.96 5.15 -10.29
C LEU A 4 -10.62 5.45 -8.94
N ARG A 5 -10.59 4.48 -8.02
CA ARG A 5 -11.10 4.69 -6.65
C ARG A 5 -10.10 5.53 -5.86
N ASN A 6 -10.54 6.68 -5.35
CA ASN A 6 -9.72 7.59 -4.55
C ASN A 6 -8.33 7.84 -5.18
N GLY A 7 -8.31 8.28 -6.45
CA GLY A 7 -7.09 8.56 -7.21
C GLY A 7 -6.44 7.34 -7.89
N GLY A 8 -6.78 6.12 -7.50
CA GLY A 8 -6.26 4.87 -8.09
C GLY A 8 -4.86 4.50 -7.59
N VAL A 9 -3.99 5.46 -7.31
CA VAL A 9 -2.66 5.29 -6.67
C VAL A 9 -2.57 6.14 -5.41
N PRO A 10 -1.76 5.75 -4.39
CA PRO A 10 -1.77 6.42 -3.10
C PRO A 10 -1.41 7.91 -3.17
N GLN A 11 -0.50 8.33 -4.05
CA GLN A 11 -0.06 9.73 -4.17
C GLN A 11 -1.08 10.67 -4.79
N GLU A 12 -2.16 10.15 -5.37
CA GLU A 12 -3.29 10.92 -5.90
C GLU A 12 -4.58 10.72 -5.05
N GLY A 13 -4.48 9.96 -3.95
CA GLY A 13 -5.60 9.65 -3.07
C GLY A 13 -5.73 10.59 -1.89
N SER A 14 -6.97 10.84 -1.45
CA SER A 14 -7.23 11.55 -0.20
C SER A 14 -7.10 10.60 0.99
N LEU A 15 -6.04 10.77 1.78
CA LEU A 15 -5.83 10.01 3.02
C LEU A 15 -6.90 10.35 4.06
N GLN A 16 -7.30 11.62 4.16
CA GLN A 16 -8.35 12.04 5.08
C GLN A 16 -9.68 11.33 4.79
N GLN A 17 -10.12 11.35 3.53
CA GLN A 17 -11.36 10.69 3.13
C GLN A 17 -11.31 9.18 3.41
N HIS A 18 -10.17 8.55 3.15
CA HIS A 18 -9.95 7.15 3.47
C HIS A 18 -10.10 6.86 4.97
N LEU A 19 -9.48 7.65 5.85
CA LEU A 19 -9.55 7.46 7.30
C LEU A 19 -10.95 7.71 7.87
N GLU A 20 -11.69 8.66 7.31
CA GLU A 20 -13.09 8.93 7.68
C GLU A 20 -14.00 7.72 7.35
N ILE A 21 -13.87 7.18 6.13
CA ILE A 21 -14.61 5.98 5.71
C ILE A 21 -14.18 4.76 6.52
N PHE A 22 -12.87 4.57 6.72
CA PHE A 22 -12.33 3.47 7.51
C PHE A 22 -12.87 3.49 8.95
N LYS A 23 -12.95 4.67 9.58
CA LYS A 23 -13.58 4.82 10.90
C LYS A 23 -15.03 4.36 10.87
N SER A 24 -15.83 4.77 9.88
CA SER A 24 -17.23 4.34 9.75
C SER A 24 -17.34 2.81 9.69
N HIS A 25 -16.51 2.17 8.85
CA HIS A 25 -16.50 0.72 8.74
C HIS A 25 -16.12 0.03 10.05
N ILE A 26 -15.12 0.52 10.78
CA ILE A 26 -14.73 -0.03 12.08
C ILE A 26 -15.87 0.10 13.11
N ASP A 27 -16.55 1.24 13.13
CA ASP A 27 -17.68 1.48 14.03
C ASP A 27 -18.91 0.62 13.72
N GLU A 28 -19.13 0.30 12.45
CA GLU A 28 -20.20 -0.61 12.01
C GLU A 28 -19.88 -2.09 12.25
N GLN A 29 -18.62 -2.50 12.12
CA GLN A 29 -18.24 -3.92 12.06
C GLN A 29 -17.70 -4.47 13.37
N ILE A 30 -17.15 -3.63 14.25
CA ILE A 30 -16.35 -4.09 15.38
C ILE A 30 -16.83 -3.41 16.67
N ASN A 31 -17.15 -4.22 17.68
CA ASN A 31 -17.54 -3.74 19.01
C ASN A 31 -16.47 -2.77 19.60
N PRO A 32 -16.85 -1.62 20.19
CA PRO A 32 -15.92 -0.69 20.84
C PRO A 32 -14.96 -1.33 21.86
N ASP A 33 -15.40 -2.37 22.58
CA ASP A 33 -14.60 -3.09 23.58
C ASP A 33 -13.85 -4.30 23.03
N PHE A 34 -13.82 -4.48 21.70
CA PHE A 34 -13.13 -5.59 21.05
C PHE A 34 -11.66 -5.68 21.49
N ASN A 35 -11.27 -6.87 21.95
CA ASN A 35 -9.95 -7.19 22.48
C ASN A 35 -9.29 -8.40 21.81
N GLY A 36 -9.79 -8.77 20.62
CA GLY A 36 -9.26 -9.87 19.82
C GLY A 36 -8.20 -9.42 18.81
N ILE A 37 -8.05 -10.24 17.76
CA ILE A 37 -7.14 -9.98 16.64
C ILE A 37 -7.93 -9.31 15.50
N GLY A 38 -7.58 -8.07 15.17
CA GLY A 38 -8.08 -7.34 14.01
C GLY A 38 -7.14 -7.48 12.83
N ILE A 39 -7.67 -7.98 11.70
CA ILE A 39 -6.91 -8.14 10.46
C ILE A 39 -7.42 -7.13 9.43
N ILE A 40 -6.52 -6.27 8.95
CA ILE A 40 -6.81 -5.38 7.83
C ILE A 40 -6.39 -6.11 6.56
N ASP A 41 -7.39 -6.53 5.78
CA ASP A 41 -7.18 -7.19 4.50
C ASP A 41 -7.13 -6.14 3.37
N PHE A 42 -5.91 -5.71 3.04
CA PHE A 42 -5.65 -4.70 2.02
C PHE A 42 -4.63 -5.23 1.01
N GLU A 43 -5.11 -5.57 -0.19
CA GLU A 43 -4.29 -6.22 -1.23
C GLU A 43 -4.25 -5.44 -2.55
N SER A 44 -4.84 -4.24 -2.61
CA SER A 44 -4.88 -3.44 -3.84
C SER A 44 -3.48 -3.17 -4.41
N TRP A 45 -2.54 -2.77 -3.55
CA TRP A 45 -1.15 -2.50 -3.90
C TRP A 45 -0.24 -2.74 -2.68
N ARG A 46 1.07 -2.82 -2.91
CA ARG A 46 2.10 -2.95 -1.86
C ARG A 46 2.83 -1.61 -1.67
N PRO A 47 3.19 -1.20 -0.45
CA PRO A 47 3.79 0.12 -0.19
C PRO A 47 5.19 0.26 -0.80
N VAL A 48 5.87 -0.85 -1.10
CA VAL A 48 7.16 -0.85 -1.80
C VAL A 48 6.92 -0.95 -3.31
N PHE A 49 7.30 0.09 -4.06
CA PHE A 49 6.97 0.28 -5.47
C PHE A 49 7.36 -0.91 -6.32
N ARG A 50 8.59 -1.42 -6.15
CA ARG A 50 9.13 -2.54 -6.94
C ARG A 50 8.40 -3.86 -6.73
N GLN A 51 7.68 -4.03 -5.61
CA GLN A 51 6.91 -5.23 -5.31
C GLN A 51 5.55 -5.27 -6.05
N ASN A 52 5.15 -4.20 -6.73
CA ASN A 52 3.91 -4.13 -7.52
C ASN A 52 4.11 -4.66 -8.95
N TRP A 53 4.35 -5.96 -9.09
CA TRP A 53 4.55 -6.64 -10.37
C TRP A 53 3.33 -7.51 -10.78
N ALA A 54 3.36 -8.08 -11.98
CA ALA A 54 2.27 -8.86 -12.58
C ALA A 54 0.94 -8.08 -12.57
N SER A 55 -0.11 -8.61 -11.92
CA SER A 55 -1.42 -7.96 -11.85
C SER A 55 -1.40 -6.60 -11.13
N LEU A 56 -0.35 -6.31 -10.34
CA LEU A 56 -0.17 -5.02 -9.68
C LEU A 56 0.65 -4.01 -10.51
N ALA A 57 1.14 -4.40 -11.69
CA ALA A 57 1.88 -3.50 -12.58
C ALA A 57 1.14 -2.18 -12.91
N PRO A 58 -0.21 -2.16 -13.09
CA PRO A 58 -0.92 -0.93 -13.41
C PRO A 58 -0.71 0.22 -12.40
N TYR A 59 -0.45 -0.05 -11.12
CA TYR A 59 -0.17 1.00 -10.14
C TYR A 59 1.17 1.69 -10.41
N ARG A 60 2.17 0.94 -10.88
CA ARG A 60 3.47 1.52 -11.28
C ARG A 60 3.33 2.30 -12.57
N ASP A 61 2.62 1.73 -13.55
CA ASP A 61 2.45 2.34 -14.86
C ASP A 61 1.70 3.67 -14.73
N LEU A 62 0.60 3.71 -13.97
CA LEU A 62 -0.14 4.93 -13.69
C LEU A 62 0.71 5.96 -12.92
N SER A 63 1.48 5.52 -11.92
CA SER A 63 2.36 6.42 -11.17
C SER A 63 3.41 7.09 -12.08
N ILE A 64 3.98 6.34 -13.02
CA ILE A 64 4.95 6.87 -13.98
C ILE A 64 4.26 7.80 -15.00
N GLU A 65 3.07 7.42 -15.49
CA GLU A 65 2.30 8.23 -16.43
C GLU A 65 1.94 9.60 -15.83
N ILE A 66 1.53 9.64 -14.56
CA ILE A 66 1.23 10.89 -13.85
C ILE A 66 2.46 11.81 -13.83
N GLU A 67 3.65 11.28 -13.49
CA GLU A 67 4.86 12.11 -13.48
C GLU A 67 5.31 12.55 -14.88
N GLN A 68 5.07 11.74 -15.91
CA GLN A 68 5.32 12.16 -17.30
C GLN A 68 4.41 13.32 -17.71
N GLN A 69 3.15 13.29 -17.30
CA GLN A 69 2.18 14.35 -17.61
C GLN A 69 2.48 15.63 -16.81
N ASN A 70 2.87 15.50 -15.54
CA ASN A 70 3.23 16.63 -14.68
C ASN A 70 4.56 17.27 -15.08
N HIS A 71 5.48 16.48 -15.64
CA HIS A 71 6.83 16.92 -15.99
C HIS A 71 7.23 16.52 -17.43
N PRO A 72 6.63 17.13 -18.47
CA PRO A 72 6.86 16.74 -19.87
C PRO A 72 8.32 16.88 -20.34
N ASP A 73 9.09 17.77 -19.71
CA ASP A 73 10.48 18.07 -20.07
C ASP A 73 11.50 17.22 -19.29
N TRP A 74 11.06 16.41 -18.32
CA TRP A 74 11.98 15.57 -17.54
C TRP A 74 12.42 14.34 -18.32
N ASP A 75 13.66 13.92 -18.09
CA ASP A 75 14.15 12.64 -18.60
C ASP A 75 13.46 11.46 -17.89
N LYS A 76 13.49 10.29 -18.56
CA LYS A 76 12.82 9.08 -18.08
C LYS A 76 13.28 8.61 -16.70
N LYS A 77 14.57 8.80 -16.36
CA LYS A 77 15.13 8.35 -15.08
C LYS A 77 14.61 9.24 -13.95
N THR A 78 14.55 10.54 -14.18
CA THR A 78 14.03 11.51 -13.21
C THR A 78 12.54 11.29 -12.95
N VAL A 79 11.74 11.11 -14.01
CA VAL A 79 10.32 10.72 -13.90
C VAL A 79 10.14 9.44 -13.08
N GLN A 80 10.93 8.40 -13.38
CA GLN A 80 10.79 7.12 -12.67
C GLN A 80 11.18 7.24 -11.19
N ALA A 81 12.22 8.02 -10.88
CA ALA A 81 12.64 8.26 -9.49
C ALA A 81 11.55 9.00 -8.70
N GLU A 82 10.91 10.01 -9.29
CA GLU A 82 9.83 10.75 -8.63
C GLU A 82 8.57 9.90 -8.45
N ALA A 83 8.20 9.08 -9.44
CA ALA A 83 7.08 8.17 -9.35
C ALA A 83 7.26 7.17 -8.19
N VAL A 84 8.47 6.62 -8.02
CA VAL A 84 8.81 5.75 -6.88
C VAL A 84 8.68 6.53 -5.58
N ARG A 85 9.31 7.71 -5.49
CA ARG A 85 9.35 8.52 -4.28
C ARG A 85 7.94 8.88 -3.79
N ARG A 86 7.10 9.44 -4.67
CA ARG A 86 5.73 9.86 -4.32
C ARG A 86 4.86 8.66 -3.96
N PHE A 87 4.95 7.56 -4.72
CA PHE A 87 4.17 6.35 -4.46
C PHE A 87 4.51 5.74 -3.11
N GLU A 88 5.80 5.56 -2.78
CA GLU A 88 6.22 4.93 -1.53
C GLU A 88 5.95 5.83 -0.32
N GLU A 89 6.15 7.15 -0.45
CA GLU A 89 5.83 8.12 0.61
C GLU A 89 4.33 8.09 0.94
N ALA A 90 3.47 8.21 -0.07
CA ALA A 90 2.02 8.19 0.14
C ALA A 90 1.54 6.79 0.55
N GLY A 91 2.05 5.73 -0.08
CA GLY A 91 1.71 4.34 0.23
C GLY A 91 2.02 4.00 1.69
N ARG A 92 3.18 4.43 2.19
CA ARG A 92 3.55 4.33 3.60
C ARG A 92 2.55 5.08 4.49
N ALA A 93 2.21 6.33 4.17
CA ALA A 93 1.26 7.11 4.95
C ALA A 93 -0.11 6.43 5.04
N PHE A 94 -0.64 5.92 3.93
CA PHE A 94 -1.92 5.18 3.93
C PHE A 94 -1.87 3.93 4.83
N VAL A 95 -0.82 3.13 4.74
CA VAL A 95 -0.69 1.90 5.55
C VAL A 95 -0.49 2.24 7.04
N GLU A 96 0.40 3.18 7.36
CA GLU A 96 0.70 3.56 8.74
C GLU A 96 -0.47 4.27 9.44
N GLU A 97 -1.10 5.26 8.79
CA GLU A 97 -2.20 5.99 9.41
C GLU A 97 -3.43 5.11 9.60
N THR A 98 -3.69 4.16 8.70
CA THR A 98 -4.84 3.26 8.83
C THR A 98 -4.69 2.35 10.05
N ILE A 99 -3.54 1.68 10.23
CA ILE A 99 -3.34 0.82 11.39
C ILE A 99 -3.25 1.63 12.69
N ARG A 100 -2.71 2.87 12.64
CA ARG A 100 -2.75 3.79 13.78
C ARG A 100 -4.19 4.12 14.16
N LYS A 101 -5.03 4.46 13.18
CA LYS A 101 -6.45 4.74 13.40
C LYS A 101 -7.20 3.53 13.95
N ALA A 102 -6.90 2.32 13.47
CA ALA A 102 -7.49 1.08 13.99
C ALA A 102 -7.16 0.87 15.49
N ARG A 103 -5.90 1.10 15.88
CA ARG A 103 -5.44 1.02 17.27
C ARG A 103 -6.05 2.11 18.15
N GLU A 104 -6.23 3.31 17.64
CA GLU A 104 -6.92 4.40 18.36
C GLU A 104 -8.39 4.05 18.63
N LEU A 105 -9.08 3.52 17.62
CA LEU A 105 -10.51 3.20 17.71
C LEU A 105 -10.79 1.94 18.53
N ARG A 106 -9.90 0.94 18.50
CA ARG A 106 -10.03 -0.33 19.24
C ARG A 106 -8.73 -0.63 19.99
N PRO A 107 -8.44 0.10 21.09
CA PRO A 107 -7.13 0.06 21.77
C PRO A 107 -6.85 -1.25 22.52
N LYS A 108 -7.88 -2.06 22.80
CA LYS A 108 -7.73 -3.37 23.45
C LYS A 108 -7.39 -4.49 22.47
N ALA A 109 -7.55 -4.24 21.16
CA ALA A 109 -7.32 -5.23 20.11
C ALA A 109 -5.87 -5.22 19.63
N SER A 110 -5.41 -6.38 19.16
CA SER A 110 -4.15 -6.50 18.43
C SER A 110 -4.41 -6.38 16.93
N TRP A 111 -3.68 -5.51 16.24
CA TRP A 111 -3.91 -5.19 14.83
C TRP A 111 -2.72 -5.57 13.95
N GLY A 112 -3.01 -6.14 12.79
CA GLY A 112 -2.03 -6.43 11.74
C GLY A 112 -2.65 -6.40 10.34
N TYR A 113 -1.80 -6.29 9.33
CA TYR A 113 -2.19 -6.47 7.94
C TYR A 113 -2.10 -7.94 7.54
N TYR A 114 -3.06 -8.41 6.77
CA TYR A 114 -2.97 -9.72 6.13
C TYR A 114 -1.72 -9.81 5.24
N ALA A 115 -1.12 -11.00 5.16
CA ALA A 115 0.04 -11.38 4.33
C ALA A 115 1.41 -10.73 4.65
N TYR A 116 1.49 -9.67 5.46
CA TYR A 116 2.79 -9.07 5.81
C TYR A 116 3.51 -9.83 6.96
N PRO A 117 4.85 -9.98 6.90
CA PRO A 117 5.74 -9.59 5.79
C PRO A 117 5.68 -10.57 4.60
N TYR A 118 5.84 -10.04 3.39
CA TYR A 118 5.93 -10.87 2.19
C TYR A 118 7.31 -11.55 2.09
N CYS A 119 7.33 -12.74 1.49
CA CYS A 119 8.54 -13.55 1.27
C CYS A 119 8.87 -13.76 -0.22
N PHE A 120 7.83 -13.91 -1.06
CA PHE A 120 7.91 -14.22 -2.50
C PHE A 120 8.80 -15.43 -2.87
N ASN A 121 8.93 -16.40 -1.97
CA ASN A 121 9.52 -17.71 -2.24
C ASN A 121 8.62 -18.56 -3.16
N LEU A 122 9.20 -19.58 -3.79
CA LEU A 122 8.51 -20.46 -4.74
C LEU A 122 7.80 -19.70 -5.89
N THR A 123 8.34 -18.55 -6.30
CA THR A 123 7.88 -17.77 -7.45
C THR A 123 8.82 -17.99 -8.65
N PRO A 124 8.43 -17.62 -9.89
CA PRO A 124 9.32 -17.74 -11.05
C PRO A 124 10.65 -16.98 -10.91
N LYS A 125 10.69 -15.93 -10.07
CA LYS A 125 11.91 -15.15 -9.79
C LYS A 125 12.73 -15.69 -8.61
N GLN A 126 12.09 -16.40 -7.69
CA GLN A 126 12.71 -17.05 -6.54
C GLN A 126 12.11 -18.44 -6.36
N SER A 127 12.67 -19.44 -7.04
CA SER A 127 12.14 -20.82 -7.07
C SER A 127 12.49 -21.64 -5.83
N ASP A 128 13.30 -21.08 -4.93
CA ASP A 128 13.70 -21.69 -3.67
C ASP A 128 12.68 -21.42 -2.54
N TRP A 129 12.76 -22.17 -1.45
CA TRP A 129 11.97 -21.99 -0.23
C TRP A 129 12.37 -20.73 0.54
N ARG A 130 13.58 -20.22 0.32
CA ARG A 130 14.09 -18.97 0.91
C ARG A 130 13.39 -17.76 0.30
N CYS A 131 13.13 -16.75 1.14
CA CYS A 131 12.61 -15.48 0.65
C CYS A 131 13.60 -14.80 -0.31
N ASP A 132 13.08 -13.94 -1.18
CA ASP A 132 13.91 -13.09 -2.02
C ASP A 132 14.75 -12.15 -1.13
N GLU A 133 16.07 -12.07 -1.36
CA GLU A 133 16.99 -11.32 -0.49
C GLU A 133 16.73 -9.82 -0.53
N ALA A 134 16.32 -9.29 -1.69
CA ALA A 134 15.93 -7.89 -1.78
C ALA A 134 14.66 -7.67 -0.94
N VAL A 135 13.71 -8.60 -0.97
CA VAL A 135 12.46 -8.47 -0.19
C VAL A 135 12.71 -8.57 1.31
N LYS A 136 13.68 -9.37 1.75
CA LYS A 136 14.15 -9.33 3.14
C LYS A 136 14.66 -7.94 3.52
N THR A 137 15.46 -7.31 2.65
CA THR A 137 15.94 -5.93 2.86
C THR A 137 14.80 -4.91 2.91
N ASP A 138 13.71 -5.10 2.14
CA ASP A 138 12.53 -4.23 2.22
C ASP A 138 11.73 -4.42 3.53
N ASN A 139 11.86 -5.57 4.17
CA ASN A 139 11.12 -5.91 5.40
C ASN A 139 11.86 -5.47 6.68
N ASP A 140 13.16 -5.17 6.58
CA ASP A 140 14.02 -4.71 7.70
C ASP A 140 13.79 -3.22 8.01
#